data_AF-A0A398BAG3-F1
#
_entry.id   AF-A0A398BAG3-F1
#
_cell.length_a   1.000
_cell.length_b   1.000
_cell.length_c   1.000
_cell.angle_alpha   90.00
_cell.angle_beta   90.00
_cell.angle_gamma   90.00
#
_symmetry.space_group_name_H-M   'P 1'
#
loop_
_entity.id
_entity.type
_entity.pdbx_description
1 polymer ?
#
loop_
_entity_poly.entity_id
_entity_poly.type
_entity_poly.pdbx_seq_one_letter_code
_entity_poly.pdbx_strand_id
1 'polypeptide(L)'
;MDKRKVYMINKETVSLSSEYDEFGNEFTRVIEGERMFFVAMTPNDIIDRTLKYYGSCREGAILGAREILEEKYSVPVAIDTKEGLVFFPCGSFRRKDSVWLANAHINRLERLGKETIVYTSYGHCLIVPMNISQIDMKMGQASRLQMTLTHRSAKKMLFLYERESDFILRKGNGEFSFAEKDEEK
;
A
#
# COMPACT_ATOMS: atom_id res chain seq x y z
N MET A 1 -23.42 2.00 18.31
CA MET A 1 -22.19 2.77 18.05
C MET A 1 -22.40 3.61 16.81
N ASP A 2 -22.15 4.92 16.88
CA ASP A 2 -22.12 5.75 15.68
C ASP A 2 -20.89 5.37 14.83
N LYS A 3 -21.10 5.10 13.54
CA LYS A 3 -20.07 4.66 12.59
C LYS A 3 -20.08 5.63 11.42
N ARG A 4 -18.91 6.19 11.11
CA ARG A 4 -18.76 6.99 9.89
C ARG A 4 -19.01 6.11 8.66
N LYS A 5 -19.72 6.62 7.66
CA LYS A 5 -20.03 5.85 6.44
C LYS A 5 -18.82 5.66 5.53
N VAL A 6 -17.94 6.65 5.47
CA VAL A 6 -16.82 6.70 4.52
C VAL A 6 -15.58 7.24 5.22
N TYR A 7 -14.42 6.70 4.85
CA TYR A 7 -13.12 7.17 5.31
C TYR A 7 -12.06 7.02 4.20
N MET A 8 -11.04 7.89 4.23
CA MET A 8 -9.85 7.82 3.37
C MET A 8 -8.61 8.00 4.24
N ILE A 9 -7.58 7.20 3.98
CA ILE A 9 -6.32 7.26 4.72
C ILE A 9 -5.60 8.58 4.40
N ASN A 10 -5.01 9.18 5.43
CA ASN A 10 -4.21 10.40 5.37
C ASN A 10 -2.95 10.26 6.25
N LYS A 11 -2.16 11.33 6.32
CA LYS A 11 -0.87 11.42 7.04
C LYS A 11 -0.97 11.27 8.56
N GLU A 12 -2.16 11.36 9.13
CA GLU A 12 -2.38 11.18 10.56
C GLU A 12 -2.96 9.79 10.86
N THR A 13 -3.29 8.99 9.85
CA THR A 13 -3.87 7.66 10.03
C THR A 13 -2.80 6.69 10.54
N VAL A 14 -2.93 6.27 11.79
CA VAL A 14 -1.98 5.39 12.48
C VAL A 14 -2.26 3.92 12.20
N SER A 15 -3.54 3.51 12.28
CA SER A 15 -3.91 2.10 12.14
C SER A 15 -5.36 1.90 11.71
N LEU A 16 -5.61 0.76 11.07
CA LEU A 16 -6.94 0.24 10.77
C LEU A 16 -7.07 -1.15 11.38
N SER A 17 -8.05 -1.39 12.24
CA SER A 17 -8.28 -2.71 12.85
C SER A 17 -9.68 -3.21 12.51
N SER A 18 -9.77 -4.46 12.07
CA SER A 18 -11.03 -5.17 11.89
C SER A 18 -11.75 -5.30 13.23
N GLU A 19 -13.03 -4.97 13.24
CA GLU A 19 -13.98 -5.18 14.32
C GLU A 19 -15.23 -5.85 13.74
N TYR A 20 -15.98 -6.58 14.56
CA TYR A 20 -17.17 -7.29 14.13
C TYR A 20 -18.35 -6.93 15.01
N ASP A 21 -19.52 -6.71 14.39
CA ASP A 21 -20.76 -6.51 15.14
C ASP A 21 -21.38 -7.85 15.56
N GLU A 22 -22.50 -7.78 16.29
CA GLU A 22 -23.21 -8.96 16.78
C GLU A 22 -23.71 -9.90 15.66
N PHE A 23 -23.80 -9.39 14.42
CA PHE A 23 -24.20 -10.14 13.24
C PHE A 23 -23.00 -10.64 12.42
N GLY A 24 -21.78 -10.37 12.87
CA GLY A 24 -20.54 -10.75 12.18
C GLY A 24 -20.17 -9.87 10.99
N ASN A 25 -20.79 -8.69 10.83
CA ASN A 25 -20.38 -7.74 9.80
C ASN A 25 -19.09 -7.05 10.22
N GLU A 26 -18.09 -7.10 9.34
CA GLU A 26 -16.81 -6.44 9.56
C GLU A 26 -16.94 -4.92 9.38
N PHE A 27 -16.34 -4.17 10.30
CA PHE A 27 -16.16 -2.74 10.22
C PHE A 27 -14.77 -2.38 10.75
N THR A 28 -14.36 -1.13 10.63
CA THR A 28 -13.00 -0.72 10.98
C THR A 28 -12.98 0.21 12.18
N ARG A 29 -12.13 -0.08 13.16
CA ARG A 29 -11.61 0.90 14.11
C ARG A 29 -10.43 1.62 13.50
N VAL A 30 -10.53 2.95 13.40
CA VAL A 30 -9.48 3.83 12.88
C VAL A 30 -8.85 4.59 14.04
N ILE A 31 -7.52 4.68 14.02
CA ILE A 31 -6.77 5.63 14.82
C ILE A 31 -6.20 6.67 13.86
N GLU A 32 -6.55 7.94 14.07
CA GLU A 32 -6.15 9.09 13.26
C GLU A 32 -5.77 10.25 14.19
N GLY A 33 -4.49 10.63 14.19
CA GLY A 33 -3.96 11.56 15.17
C GLY A 33 -4.17 11.00 16.58
N GLU A 34 -4.72 11.82 17.47
CA GLU A 34 -5.11 11.46 18.84
C GLU A 34 -6.51 10.81 18.93
N ARG A 35 -7.21 10.68 17.80
CA ARG A 35 -8.63 10.28 17.76
C ARG A 35 -8.78 8.81 17.41
N MET A 36 -9.77 8.19 18.03
CA MET A 36 -10.24 6.85 17.69
C MET A 36 -11.73 6.91 17.31
N PHE A 37 -12.11 6.29 16.20
CA PHE A 37 -13.51 6.18 15.78
C PHE A 37 -13.74 4.95 14.92
N PHE A 38 -15.01 4.63 14.67
CA PHE A 38 -15.42 3.50 13.85
C PHE A 38 -15.93 3.94 12.48
N VAL A 39 -15.66 3.13 11.47
CA VAL A 39 -16.08 3.32 10.08
C VAL A 39 -16.79 2.06 9.61
N ALA A 40 -17.95 2.21 8.96
CA ALA A 40 -18.76 1.12 8.40
C ALA A 40 -18.18 0.53 7.10
N MET A 41 -16.86 0.47 7.00
CA MET A 41 -16.10 -0.11 5.89
C MET A 41 -15.10 -1.11 6.46
N THR A 42 -14.71 -2.14 5.70
CA THR A 42 -13.61 -3.03 6.09
C THR A 42 -12.26 -2.33 5.89
N PRO A 43 -11.17 -2.79 6.55
CA PRO A 43 -9.84 -2.22 6.33
C PRO A 43 -9.41 -2.29 4.85
N ASN A 44 -9.76 -3.40 4.17
CA ASN A 44 -9.49 -3.58 2.75
C ASN A 44 -10.26 -2.57 1.88
N ASP A 45 -11.54 -2.31 2.19
CA ASP A 45 -12.33 -1.32 1.46
C ASP A 45 -11.77 0.10 1.62
N ILE A 46 -11.30 0.44 2.83
CA ILE A 46 -10.68 1.74 3.10
C ILE A 46 -9.39 1.90 2.30
N ILE A 47 -8.52 0.88 2.28
CA ILE A 47 -7.27 0.89 1.52
C ILE A 47 -7.55 0.99 0.02
N ASP A 48 -8.43 0.15 -0.51
CA ASP A 48 -8.76 0.14 -1.94
C ASP A 48 -9.43 1.45 -2.39
N ARG A 49 -10.37 1.97 -1.58
CA ARG A 49 -11.00 3.27 -1.84
C ARG A 49 -9.97 4.40 -1.84
N THR A 50 -9.02 4.39 -0.90
CA THR A 50 -7.97 5.41 -0.84
C THR A 50 -7.06 5.31 -2.06
N LEU A 51 -6.63 4.11 -2.46
CA LEU A 51 -5.82 3.91 -3.66
C LEU A 51 -6.54 4.41 -4.92
N LYS A 52 -7.83 4.08 -5.06
CA LYS A 52 -8.68 4.55 -6.18
C LYS A 52 -8.78 6.07 -6.22
N TYR A 53 -8.86 6.73 -5.07
CA TYR A 53 -8.84 8.19 -5.00
C TYR A 53 -7.54 8.78 -5.58
N TYR A 54 -6.40 8.13 -5.36
CA TYR A 54 -5.10 8.53 -5.93
C TYR A 54 -4.81 7.96 -7.34
N GLY A 55 -5.81 7.35 -7.99
CA GLY A 55 -5.66 6.81 -9.35
C GLY A 55 -4.96 5.45 -9.44
N SER A 56 -4.93 4.70 -8.34
CA SER A 56 -4.37 3.34 -8.26
C SER A 56 -5.45 2.33 -7.81
N CYS A 57 -5.10 1.06 -7.61
CA CYS A 57 -5.99 0.06 -7.02
C CYS A 57 -5.20 -0.89 -6.12
N ARG A 58 -5.92 -1.55 -5.20
CA ARG A 58 -5.31 -2.47 -4.24
C ARG A 58 -4.61 -3.65 -4.91
N GLU A 59 -5.22 -4.23 -5.94
CA GLU A 59 -4.66 -5.36 -6.69
C GLU A 59 -3.32 -4.98 -7.33
N GLY A 60 -3.26 -3.84 -8.02
CA GLY A 60 -2.03 -3.35 -8.66
C GLY A 60 -0.93 -3.04 -7.64
N ALA A 61 -1.29 -2.41 -6.51
CA ALA A 61 -0.34 -2.12 -5.45
C ALA A 61 0.25 -3.41 -4.83
N ILE A 62 -0.58 -4.43 -4.59
CA ILE A 62 -0.14 -5.73 -4.08
C ILE A 62 0.77 -6.44 -5.09
N LEU A 63 0.39 -6.48 -6.37
CA LEU A 63 1.21 -7.13 -7.41
C LEU A 63 2.58 -6.47 -7.54
N GLY A 64 2.63 -5.13 -7.59
CA GLY A 64 3.89 -4.39 -7.64
C GLY A 64 4.75 -4.60 -6.40
N ALA A 65 4.14 -4.67 -5.21
CA ALA A 65 4.86 -4.93 -3.97
C ALA A 65 5.47 -6.35 -3.93
N ARG A 66 4.73 -7.37 -4.39
CA ARG A 66 5.23 -8.74 -4.49
C ARG A 66 6.45 -8.85 -5.40
N GLU A 67 6.39 -8.18 -6.56
CA GLU A 67 7.50 -8.15 -7.51
C GLU A 67 8.75 -7.49 -6.92
N ILE A 68 8.58 -6.36 -6.20
CA ILE A 68 9.70 -5.63 -5.60
C ILE A 68 10.34 -6.37 -4.42
N LEU A 69 9.52 -7.05 -3.62
CA LEU A 69 9.94 -7.69 -2.38
C LEU A 69 10.30 -9.16 -2.55
N GLU A 70 10.02 -9.75 -3.72
CA GLU A 70 10.15 -11.19 -4.00
C GLU A 70 9.39 -12.05 -2.97
N GLU A 71 8.26 -11.53 -2.49
CA GLU A 71 7.44 -12.13 -1.43
C GLU A 71 6.07 -12.52 -2.00
N LYS A 72 5.63 -13.75 -1.73
CA LYS A 72 4.35 -14.29 -2.25
C LYS A 72 3.19 -14.06 -1.29
N TYR A 73 3.49 -13.93 -0.01
CA TYR A 73 2.48 -13.83 1.04
C TYR A 73 1.98 -12.40 1.24
N SER A 74 1.76 -12.04 2.51
CA SER A 74 1.22 -10.78 2.96
C SER A 74 2.24 -9.66 2.80
N VAL A 75 2.11 -8.86 1.74
CA VAL A 75 2.98 -7.72 1.45
C VAL A 75 2.41 -6.38 1.97
N PRO A 76 3.27 -5.39 2.24
CA PRO A 76 2.84 -4.01 2.44
C PRO A 76 2.16 -3.43 1.20
N VAL A 77 1.31 -2.41 1.43
CA VAL A 77 0.64 -1.62 0.41
C VAL A 77 1.12 -0.17 0.53
N ALA A 78 1.73 0.33 -0.53
CA ALA A 78 2.13 1.73 -0.65
C ALA A 78 0.99 2.54 -1.29
N ILE A 79 0.44 3.49 -0.54
CA ILE A 79 -0.60 4.42 -1.00
C ILE A 79 0.06 5.66 -1.61
N ASP A 80 0.95 6.28 -0.84
CA ASP A 80 1.79 7.39 -1.29
C ASP A 80 3.18 7.22 -0.66
N THR A 81 4.19 7.00 -1.48
CA THR A 81 5.55 6.76 -1.00
C THR A 81 6.29 8.03 -0.62
N LYS A 82 5.90 9.18 -1.19
CA LYS A 82 6.49 10.49 -0.86
C LYS A 82 6.05 10.94 0.54
N GLU A 83 4.79 10.68 0.87
CA GLU A 83 4.21 11.01 2.18
C GLU A 83 4.36 9.88 3.21
N GLY A 84 5.03 8.78 2.86
CA GLY A 84 5.26 7.66 3.76
C GLY A 84 4.00 6.87 4.15
N LEU A 85 2.94 6.99 3.36
CA LEU A 85 1.69 6.24 3.53
C LEU A 85 1.86 4.80 3.04
N VAL A 86 2.64 4.02 3.78
CA VAL A 86 2.85 2.59 3.52
C VAL A 86 2.31 1.80 4.69
N PHE A 87 1.28 1.00 4.41
CA PHE A 87 0.60 0.19 5.41
C PHE A 87 0.96 -1.27 5.22
N PHE A 88 1.08 -2.02 6.31
CA PHE A 88 1.23 -3.47 6.24
C PHE A 88 0.23 -4.15 7.17
N PRO A 89 -0.32 -5.31 6.76
CA PRO A 89 -1.23 -6.04 7.60
C PRO A 89 -0.45 -6.84 8.63
N CYS A 90 -0.91 -6.74 9.87
CA CYS A 90 -0.57 -7.58 11.00
C CYS A 90 -1.78 -8.44 11.32
N GLY A 91 -1.57 -9.73 11.52
CA GLY A 91 -2.64 -10.67 11.81
C GLY A 91 -2.09 -12.05 12.05
N SER A 92 -2.74 -12.78 12.94
CA SER A 92 -2.49 -14.21 13.08
C SER A 92 -3.26 -14.94 11.98
N PHE A 93 -2.66 -15.93 11.32
CA PHE A 93 -3.39 -16.86 10.44
C PHE A 93 -4.63 -17.50 11.10
N ARG A 94 -4.69 -17.48 12.45
CA ARG A 94 -5.75 -18.09 13.26
C ARG A 94 -6.87 -17.12 13.67
N ARG A 95 -6.69 -15.80 13.52
CA ARG A 95 -7.72 -14.81 13.88
C ARG A 95 -8.22 -14.12 12.62
N LYS A 96 -9.53 -13.85 12.59
CA LYS A 96 -10.14 -13.02 11.54
C LYS A 96 -9.73 -11.54 11.65
N ASP A 97 -9.25 -11.14 12.83
CA ASP A 97 -8.86 -9.75 13.11
C ASP A 97 -7.59 -9.36 12.34
N SER A 98 -7.74 -8.44 11.39
CA SER A 98 -6.63 -7.82 10.66
C SER A 98 -6.34 -6.44 11.25
N VAL A 99 -5.08 -6.18 11.60
CA VAL A 99 -4.61 -4.86 12.02
C VAL A 99 -3.64 -4.34 10.98
N TRP A 100 -4.00 -3.31 10.24
CA TRP A 100 -3.07 -2.60 9.37
C TRP A 100 -2.39 -1.48 10.14
N LEU A 101 -1.06 -1.43 10.07
CA LEU A 101 -0.25 -0.39 10.70
C LEU A 101 0.39 0.47 9.63
N ALA A 102 0.36 1.79 9.83
CA ALA A 102 1.16 2.72 9.06
C ALA A 102 2.62 2.61 9.51
N ASN A 103 3.52 2.26 8.59
CA ASN A 103 4.94 2.08 8.89
C ASN A 103 5.57 3.35 9.49
N ALA A 104 5.19 4.52 8.98
CA ALA A 104 5.71 5.81 9.43
C ALA A 104 5.31 6.19 10.88
N HIS A 105 4.28 5.56 11.44
CA HIS A 105 3.78 5.89 12.77
C HIS A 105 4.29 4.96 13.87
N ILE A 106 5.12 3.96 13.57
CA ILE A 106 5.67 3.05 14.57
C ILE A 106 6.94 3.65 15.17
N ASN A 107 6.89 3.97 16.47
CA ASN A 107 8.03 4.58 17.18
C ASN A 107 8.91 3.54 17.87
N ARG A 108 8.29 2.55 18.52
CA ARG A 108 9.00 1.52 19.30
C ARG A 108 8.16 0.25 19.39
N LEU A 109 8.84 -0.90 19.40
CA LEU A 109 8.25 -2.20 19.67
C LEU A 109 8.69 -2.70 21.05
N GLU A 110 7.81 -3.40 21.74
CA GLU A 110 8.10 -4.07 23.01
C GLU A 110 7.46 -5.45 23.05
N ARG A 111 8.25 -6.43 23.47
CA ARG A 111 7.79 -7.83 23.52
C ARG A 111 6.80 -8.01 24.67
N LEU A 112 5.65 -8.60 24.36
CA LEU A 112 4.64 -9.01 25.33
C LEU A 112 4.30 -10.49 25.13
N GLY A 113 5.18 -11.37 25.62
CA GLY A 113 5.04 -12.82 25.43
C GLY A 113 5.06 -13.22 23.96
N LYS A 114 3.91 -13.67 23.43
CA LYS A 114 3.72 -14.02 22.00
C LYS A 114 3.14 -12.88 21.17
N GLU A 115 2.80 -11.77 21.81
CA GLU A 115 2.28 -10.54 21.23
C GLU A 115 3.33 -9.44 21.34
N THR A 116 3.03 -8.28 20.76
CA THR A 116 3.93 -7.12 20.76
C THR A 116 3.14 -5.86 21.05
N ILE A 117 3.65 -5.03 21.96
CA ILE A 117 3.16 -3.67 22.14
C ILE A 117 3.85 -2.80 21.10
N VAL A 118 3.05 -2.15 20.27
CA VAL A 118 3.47 -1.18 19.27
C VAL A 118 3.17 0.21 19.83
N TYR A 119 4.23 0.96 20.13
CA TYR A 119 4.11 2.37 20.51
C TYR A 119 4.05 3.19 19.23
N THR A 120 2.97 3.96 19.09
CA THR A 120 2.70 4.71 17.86
C THR A 120 2.87 6.21 18.07
N SER A 121 2.87 6.95 16.96
CA SER A 121 2.67 8.40 16.97
C SER A 121 1.40 8.78 17.73
N TYR A 122 1.36 10.00 18.28
CA TYR A 122 0.21 10.53 19.03
C TYR A 122 -0.12 9.79 20.35
N GLY A 123 0.85 9.04 20.89
CA GLY A 123 0.77 8.49 22.26
C GLY A 123 -0.06 7.22 22.42
N HIS A 124 -0.66 6.71 21.35
CA HIS A 124 -1.38 5.43 21.39
C HIS A 124 -0.42 4.25 21.46
N CYS A 125 -0.84 3.18 22.14
CA CYS A 125 -0.19 1.88 22.11
C CYS A 125 -1.18 0.80 21.64
N LEU A 126 -0.70 -0.12 20.81
CA LEU A 126 -1.49 -1.21 20.24
C LEU A 126 -0.87 -2.55 20.62
N ILE A 127 -1.67 -3.47 21.13
CA ILE A 127 -1.25 -4.86 21.34
C ILE A 127 -1.55 -5.62 20.06
N VAL A 128 -0.49 -6.01 19.35
CA VAL A 128 -0.58 -6.72 18.08
C VAL A 128 -0.28 -8.20 18.31
N PRO A 129 -1.10 -9.11 17.78
CA PRO A 129 -1.01 -10.54 18.07
C PRO A 129 0.04 -11.28 17.25
N MET A 130 1.23 -10.70 17.21
CA MET A 130 2.37 -11.17 16.45
C MET A 130 3.62 -11.02 17.29
N ASN A 131 4.60 -11.89 17.04
CA ASN A 131 5.88 -11.73 17.70
C ASN A 131 6.63 -10.50 17.16
N ILE A 132 7.49 -9.94 17.99
CA ILE A 132 8.20 -8.69 17.66
C ILE A 132 9.03 -8.81 16.37
N SER A 133 9.66 -9.96 16.12
CA SER A 133 10.48 -10.22 14.94
C SER A 133 9.67 -10.26 13.64
N GLN A 134 8.42 -10.72 13.69
CA GLN A 134 7.51 -10.72 12.54
C GLN A 134 7.03 -9.31 12.20
N ILE A 135 6.80 -8.47 13.21
CA ILE A 135 6.44 -7.07 12.99
C ILE A 135 7.65 -6.31 12.44
N ASP A 136 8.83 -6.52 13.01
CA ASP A 136 10.09 -5.93 12.54
C ASP A 136 10.39 -6.31 11.07
N MET A 137 10.21 -7.59 10.71
CA MET A 137 10.31 -8.03 9.32
C MET A 137 9.33 -7.30 8.39
N LYS A 138 8.07 -7.11 8.81
CA LYS A 138 7.06 -6.38 8.04
C LYS A 138 7.40 -4.89 7.91
N MET A 139 7.96 -4.27 8.95
CA MET A 139 8.48 -2.89 8.89
C MET A 139 9.65 -2.78 7.91
N GLY A 140 10.57 -3.75 7.91
CA GLY A 140 11.66 -3.83 6.94
C GLY A 140 11.16 -3.95 5.49
N GLN A 141 10.15 -4.79 5.26
CA GLN A 141 9.49 -4.94 3.95
C GLN A 141 8.82 -3.62 3.50
N ALA A 142 8.07 -2.97 4.39
CA ALA A 142 7.41 -1.70 4.10
C ALA A 142 8.43 -0.60 3.76
N SER A 143 9.51 -0.52 4.53
CA SER A 143 10.58 0.47 4.32
C SER A 143 11.32 0.22 2.99
N ARG A 144 11.64 -1.05 2.67
CA ARG A 144 12.24 -1.42 1.39
C ARG A 144 11.33 -1.09 0.21
N LEU A 145 10.03 -1.38 0.33
CA LEU A 145 9.05 -1.04 -0.71
C LEU A 145 9.01 0.47 -0.95
N GLN A 146 8.89 1.26 0.13
CA GLN A 146 8.83 2.72 0.06
C GLN A 146 10.07 3.30 -0.62
N MET A 147 11.26 2.88 -0.17
CA MET A 147 12.54 3.34 -0.71
C MET A 147 12.66 3.01 -2.20
N THR A 148 12.31 1.78 -2.60
CA THR A 148 12.42 1.32 -3.99
C THR A 148 11.49 2.11 -4.92
N LEU A 149 10.23 2.27 -4.54
CA LEU A 149 9.25 3.00 -5.34
C LEU A 149 9.58 4.51 -5.41
N THR A 150 10.04 5.10 -4.32
CA THR A 150 10.47 6.51 -4.30
C THR A 150 11.67 6.71 -5.23
N HIS A 151 12.67 5.84 -5.17
CA HIS A 151 13.81 5.88 -6.09
C HIS A 151 13.39 5.71 -7.56
N ARG A 152 12.48 4.77 -7.87
CA ARG A 152 11.97 4.55 -9.24
C ARG A 152 11.21 5.75 -9.79
N SER A 153 10.36 6.39 -8.98
CA SER A 153 9.59 7.56 -9.41
C SER A 153 10.43 8.82 -9.63
N ALA A 154 11.60 8.93 -8.99
CA ALA A 154 12.55 10.02 -9.19
C ALA A 154 13.45 9.83 -10.42
N LYS A 155 13.61 8.60 -10.92
CA LYS A 155 14.46 8.30 -12.07
C LYS A 155 13.81 8.85 -13.35
N LYS A 156 14.61 9.44 -14.24
CA LYS A 156 14.15 9.78 -15.59
C LYS A 156 13.64 8.51 -16.27
N MET A 157 12.43 8.58 -16.84
CA MET A 157 11.85 7.47 -17.60
C MET A 157 12.77 7.16 -18.78
N LEU A 158 13.47 6.03 -18.70
CA LEU A 158 14.27 5.53 -19.80
C LEU A 158 13.31 4.82 -20.75
N PHE A 159 12.95 5.48 -21.85
CA PHE A 159 12.34 4.78 -22.97
C PHE A 159 13.39 3.84 -23.54
N LEU A 160 13.16 2.54 -23.43
CA LEU A 160 13.87 1.56 -24.27
C LEU A 160 13.34 1.78 -25.68
N TYR A 161 14.05 2.63 -26.43
CA TYR A 161 13.83 2.78 -27.85
C TYR A 161 14.71 1.74 -28.55
N GLU A 162 14.11 0.61 -28.92
CA GLU A 162 14.73 -0.31 -29.87
C GLU A 162 14.75 0.40 -31.23
N ARG A 163 15.95 0.76 -31.66
CA ARG A 163 16.22 1.51 -32.89
C ARG A 163 16.19 0.54 -34.10
N GLU A 164 15.13 -0.25 -34.24
CA GLU A 164 15.04 -1.28 -35.29
C GLU A 164 13.96 -1.04 -36.33
N SER A 165 13.40 0.17 -36.44
CA SER A 165 12.54 0.48 -37.58
C SER A 165 12.62 1.95 -37.95
N ASP A 166 13.42 2.24 -38.98
CA ASP A 166 13.42 3.51 -39.69
C ASP A 166 12.10 3.66 -40.48
N PHE A 167 11.00 4.00 -39.79
CA PHE A 167 9.77 4.36 -40.49
C PHE A 167 9.87 5.78 -41.04
N ILE A 168 9.58 5.95 -42.33
CA ILE A 168 9.45 7.27 -42.96
C ILE A 168 7.98 7.66 -42.93
N LEU A 169 7.64 8.75 -42.22
CA LEU A 169 6.31 9.35 -42.28
C LEU A 169 6.13 10.06 -43.62
N ARG A 170 5.36 9.47 -44.54
CA ARG A 170 4.89 10.14 -45.76
C ARG A 170 3.46 10.64 -45.56
N LYS A 171 3.25 11.94 -45.70
CA LYS A 171 1.92 12.53 -45.76
C LYS A 171 1.40 12.45 -47.19
N GLY A 172 0.53 11.48 -47.48
CA GLY A 172 -0.24 11.42 -48.72
C GLY A 172 -1.69 11.82 -48.47
N ASN A 173 -2.24 12.76 -49.25
CA ASN A 173 -3.66 13.14 -49.39
C ASN A 173 -4.62 12.91 -48.19
N GLY A 174 -4.19 13.19 -46.95
CA GLY A 174 -5.03 13.10 -45.76
C GLY A 174 -5.02 11.75 -45.01
N GLU A 175 -4.28 10.75 -45.48
CA GLU A 175 -4.12 9.46 -44.80
C GLU A 175 -2.67 9.27 -44.34
N PHE A 176 -2.49 8.83 -43.09
CA PHE A 176 -1.18 8.45 -42.57
C PHE A 176 -0.90 7.01 -42.99
N SER A 177 0.11 6.82 -43.84
CA SER A 177 0.62 5.50 -44.18
C SER A 177 2.02 5.29 -43.62
N PHE A 178 2.27 4.09 -43.12
CA PHE A 178 3.58 3.64 -42.62
C PHE A 178 4.24 2.81 -43.72
N ALA A 179 5.46 3.16 -44.08
CA ALA A 179 6.29 2.36 -44.98
C ALA A 179 7.62 2.07 -44.29
N GLU A 180 8.04 0.81 -44.37
CA GLU A 180 9.36 0.36 -43.95
C GLU A 180 10.38 0.79 -45.01
N LYS A 181 11.58 1.19 -44.58
CA LYS A 181 12.62 1.65 -45.48
C LYS A 181 13.27 0.43 -46.12
N ASP A 182 12.99 0.18 -47.40
CA ASP A 182 13.72 -0.83 -48.17
C ASP A 182 15.22 -0.50 -48.15
N GLU A 183 16.05 -1.48 -47.78
CA GLU A 183 17.50 -1.37 -47.90
C GLU A 183 17.85 -1.20 -49.39
N GLU A 184 18.29 -0.01 -49.79
CA GLU A 184 18.89 0.22 -51.09
C GLU A 184 20.11 -0.70 -51.23
N LYS A 185 20.03 -1.66 -52.18
CA LYS A 185 21.11 -2.57 -52.58
C LYS A 185 22.32 -1.83 -53.14
#